data_AF-A0A7T5R472-F1
#
_entry.id   AF-A0A7T5R472-F1
#
_cell.length_a   1.000
_cell.length_b   1.000
_cell.length_c   1.000
_cell.angle_alpha   90.00
_cell.angle_beta   90.00
_cell.angle_gamma   90.00
#
_symmetry.space_group_name_H-M   'P 1'
#
loop_
_entity.id
_entity.type
_entity.pdbx_description
1 polymer ?
#
loop_
_entity_poly.entity_id
_entity_poly.type
_entity_poly.pdbx_seq_one_letter_code
_entity_poly.pdbx_strand_id
1 'polypeptide(L)' 'MRVRQGGHDVPKKDVTRRYERGLKNFFNLYEGLSHDVDIYNNTEGLMIPVASKSSVTPTVYLVYDETVWDEMIGKAGK' A
#
# COMPACT_ATOMS: atom_id res chain seq x y z
N MET A 1 -24.03 8.97 9.15
CA MET A 1 -22.97 8.13 9.75
C MET A 1 -21.63 8.69 9.28
N ARG A 2 -20.59 8.77 10.13
CA ARG A 2 -19.24 9.28 9.77
C ARG A 2 -18.26 8.09 9.84
N VAL A 3 -17.23 8.07 9.00
CA VAL A 3 -16.12 7.11 9.15
C VAL A 3 -15.41 7.32 10.49
N ARG A 4 -14.78 6.27 11.06
CA ARG A 4 -14.14 6.28 12.40
C ARG A 4 -13.15 7.43 12.61
N GLN A 5 -12.49 7.90 11.55
CA GLN A 5 -11.54 9.02 11.59
C GLN A 5 -12.13 10.37 11.16
N GLY A 6 -13.46 10.48 10.97
CA GLY A 6 -14.14 11.67 10.47
C GLY A 6 -14.17 11.76 8.93
N GLY A 7 -15.25 12.35 8.37
CA GLY A 7 -15.45 12.47 6.91
C GLY A 7 -16.87 12.10 6.45
N HIS A 8 -17.10 12.14 5.13
CA HIS A 8 -18.33 11.64 4.49
C HIS A 8 -18.36 10.10 4.52
N ASP A 9 -19.55 9.53 4.58
CA ASP A 9 -19.73 8.08 4.54
C ASP A 9 -19.38 7.55 3.14
N VAL A 10 -18.29 6.81 3.03
CA VAL A 10 -17.92 6.12 1.79
C VAL A 10 -18.29 4.65 1.96
N PRO A 11 -19.10 4.06 1.07
CA PRO A 11 -19.45 2.66 1.16
C PRO A 11 -18.20 1.77 1.24
N LYS A 12 -18.20 0.80 2.16
CA LYS A 12 -17.08 -0.15 2.35
C LYS A 12 -16.62 -0.79 1.04
N LYS A 13 -17.57 -1.16 0.17
CA LYS A 13 -17.29 -1.71 -1.16
C LYS A 13 -16.43 -0.79 -2.03
N ASP A 14 -16.63 0.51 -1.93
CA ASP A 14 -15.89 1.50 -2.71
C ASP A 14 -14.48 1.71 -2.15
N VAL A 15 -14.33 1.65 -0.82
CA VAL A 15 -13.01 1.69 -0.17
C VAL A 15 -12.17 0.48 -0.59
N THR A 16 -12.71 -0.74 -0.46
CA THR A 16 -12.02 -1.98 -0.86
C THR A 16 -11.64 -1.96 -2.34
N ARG A 17 -12.57 -1.61 -3.23
CA ARG A 17 -12.32 -1.52 -4.67
C ARG A 17 -11.25 -0.48 -5.02
N ARG A 18 -11.23 0.68 -4.36
CA ARG A 18 -10.22 1.72 -4.58
C ARG A 18 -8.85 1.28 -4.08
N TYR A 19 -8.79 0.60 -2.93
CA TYR A 19 -7.55 0.05 -2.39
C TYR A 19 -6.92 -0.96 -3.35
N GLU A 20 -7.68 -1.97 -3.80
CA GLU A 20 -7.19 -2.98 -4.75
C GLU A 20 -6.73 -2.37 -6.08
N ARG A 21 -7.51 -1.42 -6.63
CA ARG A 21 -7.11 -0.70 -7.85
C ARG A 21 -5.85 0.13 -7.62
N GLY A 22 -5.72 0.75 -6.45
CA GLY A 22 -4.54 1.52 -6.06
C GLY A 22 -3.29 0.66 -6.06
N LEU A 23 -3.34 -0.51 -5.42
CA LEU A 23 -2.23 -1.48 -5.42
C LEU A 23 -1.84 -1.91 -6.83
N LYS A 24 -2.82 -2.31 -7.65
CA LYS A 24 -2.56 -2.71 -9.05
C LYS A 24 -1.92 -1.59 -9.86
N ASN A 25 -2.43 -0.37 -9.73
CA ASN A 25 -1.87 0.78 -10.42
C ASN A 25 -0.45 1.09 -9.93
N PHE A 26 -0.21 1.01 -8.62
CA PHE A 26 1.09 1.23 -8.04
C PHE A 26 2.14 0.28 -8.64
N PHE A 27 1.94 -1.02 -8.53
CA PHE A 27 2.93 -2.01 -9.00
C PHE A 27 3.03 -2.15 -10.53
N ASN A 28 2.05 -1.66 -11.29
CA ASN A 28 2.08 -1.74 -12.76
C ASN A 28 2.50 -0.44 -13.45
N LEU A 29 2.25 0.71 -12.83
CA LEU A 29 2.44 2.02 -13.47
C LEU A 29 3.40 2.91 -12.69
N TYR A 30 3.27 2.97 -11.36
CA TYR A 30 3.97 3.99 -10.57
C TYR A 30 5.32 3.51 -10.03
N GLU A 31 5.45 2.22 -9.70
CA GLU A 31 6.69 1.67 -9.16
C GLU A 31 7.88 1.93 -10.09
N GLY A 32 7.74 1.64 -11.39
CA GLY A 32 8.82 1.83 -12.36
C GLY A 32 9.19 3.29 -12.63
N LEU A 33 8.36 4.25 -12.21
CA LEU A 33 8.61 5.68 -12.35
C LEU A 33 9.22 6.30 -11.08
N SER A 34 9.23 5.56 -9.98
CA SER A 34 9.62 6.05 -8.67
C SER A 34 11.11 5.75 -8.42
N HIS A 35 11.85 6.75 -7.95
CA HIS A 35 13.25 6.56 -7.53
C HIS A 35 13.33 5.84 -6.19
N ASP A 36 12.44 6.23 -5.26
CA ASP A 36 12.31 5.64 -3.94
C ASP A 36 10.82 5.36 -3.66
N VAL A 37 10.57 4.30 -2.89
CA VAL A 37 9.25 3.86 -2.46
C VAL A 37 9.32 3.51 -0.99
N ASP A 38 8.42 4.08 -0.20
CA ASP A 38 8.18 3.68 1.18
C ASP A 38 6.70 3.32 1.37
N ILE A 39 6.45 2.15 1.94
CA ILE A 39 5.10 1.63 2.17
C ILE A 39 4.87 1.50 3.68
N TYR A 40 3.75 2.05 4.14
CA TYR A 40 3.36 2.04 5.54
C TYR A 40 1.97 1.45 5.73
N ASN A 41 1.80 0.69 6.82
CA ASN A 41 0.49 0.33 7.36
C ASN A 41 0.05 1.46 8.29
N ASN A 42 -1.11 2.07 8.01
CA ASN A 42 -1.70 3.14 8.80
C ASN A 42 -3.02 2.77 9.47
N THR A 43 -3.35 1.48 9.56
CA THR A 43 -4.65 0.98 10.04
C THR A 43 -5.00 1.46 11.45
N GLU A 44 -4.03 1.44 12.36
CA GLU A 44 -4.20 1.85 13.76
C GLU A 44 -3.90 3.35 13.99
N GLY A 45 -3.79 4.15 12.92
CA GLY A 45 -3.43 5.57 13.00
C GLY A 45 -1.94 5.83 13.28
N LEU A 46 -1.12 4.79 13.30
CA LEU A 46 0.34 4.86 13.37
C LEU A 46 0.93 4.52 12.00
N MET A 47 2.01 5.16 11.58
CA MET A 47 2.73 4.82 10.35
C MET A 47 3.75 3.73 10.64
N ILE A 48 3.36 2.47 10.47
CA ILE A 48 4.24 1.32 10.69
C ILE A 48 4.86 0.93 9.33
N PRO A 49 6.20 0.90 9.18
CA PRO A 49 6.85 0.57 7.92
C PRO A 49 6.58 -0.89 7.52
N VAL A 50 6.26 -1.12 6.25
CA VAL A 50 6.00 -2.44 5.67
C VAL A 50 7.12 -2.84 4.72
N ALA A 51 7.49 -1.95 3.79
CA ALA A 51 8.58 -2.18 2.87
C ALA A 51 9.13 -0.87 2.31
N SER A 52 10.40 -0.89 1.93
CA SER A 52 11.06 0.23 1.26
C SER A 52 11.90 -0.25 0.07
N LYS A 53 11.98 0.58 -0.97
CA LYS A 53 12.85 0.38 -2.13
C LYS A 53 13.51 1.71 -2.44
N SER A 54 14.82 1.71 -2.64
CA SER A 54 15.55 2.90 -3.02
C SER A 54 16.41 2.63 -4.24
N SER A 55 16.60 3.66 -5.06
CA SER A 55 17.54 3.67 -6.19
C SER A 55 18.99 3.32 -5.80
N VAL A 56 19.34 3.44 -4.51
CA VAL A 56 20.68 3.15 -3.99
C VAL A 56 20.87 1.66 -3.64
N THR A 57 19.80 0.96 -3.28
CA THR A 57 19.79 -0.46 -2.89
C THR A 57 19.33 -1.35 -4.05
N PRO A 58 19.55 -2.68 -3.99
CA PRO A 58 19.22 -3.57 -5.10
C PRO A 58 17.75 -3.42 -5.51
N THR A 59 17.42 -3.80 -6.74
CA THR A 59 16.12 -3.65 -7.43
C THR A 59 14.91 -4.28 -6.72
N VAL A 60 15.10 -4.83 -5.53
CA VAL A 60 14.14 -5.56 -4.69
C VAL A 60 13.74 -4.73 -3.47
N TYR A 61 12.55 -4.99 -2.92
CA TYR A 61 12.10 -4.35 -1.69
C TYR A 61 12.84 -4.90 -0.48
N LEU A 62 13.24 -4.01 0.44
CA LEU A 62 13.51 -4.35 1.82
C LEU A 62 12.17 -4.44 2.56
N VAL A 63 11.78 -5.64 2.94
CA VAL A 63 10.50 -5.92 3.61
C VAL A 63 10.71 -5.99 5.12
N TYR A 64 9.91 -5.23 5.87
CA TYR A 64 9.93 -5.17 7.33
C TYR A 64 8.80 -6.00 7.97
N ASP A 65 7.66 -6.12 7.28
CA ASP A 65 6.51 -6.93 7.70
C ASP A 65 6.07 -7.82 6.53
N GLU A 66 6.52 -9.08 6.54
CA GLU A 66 6.24 -10.06 5.49
C GLU A 66 4.75 -10.41 5.42
N THR A 67 4.03 -10.41 6.55
CA THR A 67 2.62 -10.81 6.57
C THR A 67 1.77 -9.78 5.83
N VAL A 68 1.97 -8.50 6.13
CA VAL A 68 1.27 -7.41 5.44
C VAL A 68 1.71 -7.29 3.99
N TRP A 69 3.00 -7.52 3.72
CA TRP A 69 3.56 -7.51 2.37
C TRP A 69 2.91 -8.58 1.48
N ASP A 70 2.87 -9.84 1.92
CA ASP A 70 2.31 -10.94 1.14
C ASP A 70 0.81 -10.75 0.87
N GLU A 71 0.05 -10.26 1.84
CA GLU A 71 -1.36 -9.92 1.65
C GLU A 71 -1.53 -8.83 0.58
N MET A 72 -0.69 -7.80 0.62
CA MET A 72 -0.72 -6.69 -0.34
C MET A 72 -0.36 -7.16 -1.75
N ILE A 73 0.68 -7.99 -1.89
CA ILE A 73 1.12 -8.55 -3.16
C ILE A 73 0.07 -9.49 -3.75
N GLY A 74 -0.56 -10.34 -2.93
CA GLY A 74 -1.68 -11.18 -3.36
C GLY A 74 -2.86 -10.39 -3.92
N LYS A 75 -3.18 -9.21 -3.34
CA LYS A 75 -4.23 -8.31 -3.86
C LYS A 75 -3.81 -7.55 -5.12
N ALA A 76 -2.52 -7.23 -5.24
CA ALA A 76 -1.97 -6.62 -6.44
C ALA A 76 -1.95 -7.60 -7.64
N GLY A 77 -1.95 -8.91 -7.37
CA GLY A 77 -1.81 -9.95 -8.38
C GLY A 77 -0.38 -10.02 -8.94
N LYS A 78 0.61 -9.80 -8.08
CA LYS A 78 2.05 -9.84 -8.36
C LYS A 78 2.69 -11.07 -7.73
#